data_AF-M2QXK4-F1
#
_entry.id   AF-M2QXK4-F1
#
_cell.length_a   1.000
_cell.length_b   1.000
_cell.length_c   1.000
_cell.angle_alpha   90.00
_cell.angle_beta   90.00
_cell.angle_gamma   90.00
#
_symmetry.space_group_name_H-M   'P 1'
#
loop_
_entity.id
_entity.type
_entity.pdbx_description
1 polymer ?
#
loop_
_entity_poly.entity_id
_entity_poly.type
_entity_poly.pdbx_seq_one_letter_code
_entity_poly.pdbx_strand_id
1 'polypeptide(L)'
;MIFTTTYWAQVVLSLILSATAAHASAYKRQATTCNGHAELCDRSFGNVTFVGAHDSYAVGTDNLAANQDYNVTQQLKDGIRMLQMQAHNQSGVIQLCHTSCDLYNGGTLQSYLGSVKTWMDANPNDVVSLLIVNSDDIPPAQYDTVFKAAGLDTMAYVPSNASIPATEWPTLGSLINSGKRLVAFLTTEADYSSVPYLIDEFTNIWETAFDVTDTTFDCNVNRTNGDFSTQMFLINHFLDELIAGFPAPDSQKANQTNAVSGVGSLGQQVQTCAAQYDRNPNFMLVDFYEYGGGSVFQVAATANGVTYDPTTPIASPGGSSSTGVTSSNANGASSSLRIARSQLGAFLGVLGGVMVGAWSVI
;
A
#
# COMPACT_ATOMS: atom_id res chain seq x y z
N MET A 1 85.39 -7.44 25.40
CA MET A 1 84.32 -6.55 25.89
C MET A 1 83.08 -6.85 25.06
N ILE A 2 82.06 -7.40 25.70
CA ILE A 2 80.87 -7.98 25.07
C ILE A 2 79.84 -6.87 24.90
N PHE A 3 79.41 -6.63 23.66
CA PHE A 3 78.34 -5.70 23.33
C PHE A 3 76.98 -6.38 23.55
N THR A 4 76.13 -5.79 24.39
CA THR A 4 74.75 -6.24 24.62
C THR A 4 73.78 -5.43 23.76
N THR A 5 73.18 -6.08 22.78
CA THR A 5 72.07 -5.59 21.95
C THR A 5 70.74 -5.94 22.63
N THR A 6 70.00 -4.96 23.16
CA THR A 6 68.64 -5.22 23.69
C THR A 6 67.82 -3.93 23.86
N TYR A 7 67.63 -3.13 22.80
CA TYR A 7 66.72 -1.97 22.84
C TYR A 7 65.96 -1.69 21.54
N TRP A 8 65.49 -2.73 20.84
CA TRP A 8 64.64 -2.54 19.65
C TRP A 8 63.40 -3.43 19.58
N ALA A 9 62.98 -4.04 20.70
CA ALA A 9 61.84 -4.97 20.71
C ALA A 9 60.54 -4.42 21.34
N GLN A 10 60.46 -3.13 21.68
CA GLN A 10 59.28 -2.58 22.39
C GLN A 10 58.54 -1.42 21.72
N VAL A 11 58.89 -1.03 20.50
CA VAL A 11 58.16 0.05 19.78
C VAL A 11 57.34 -0.45 18.60
N VAL A 12 57.58 -1.67 18.10
CA VAL A 12 56.81 -2.21 16.95
C VAL A 12 55.50 -2.90 17.37
N LEU A 13 55.36 -3.31 18.64
CA LEU A 13 54.16 -4.03 19.10
C LEU A 13 52.96 -3.11 19.42
N SER A 14 53.19 -1.81 19.59
CA SER A 14 52.13 -0.84 19.92
C SER A 14 51.43 -0.25 18.69
N LEU A 15 51.97 -0.43 17.49
CA LEU A 15 51.38 0.06 16.23
C LEU A 15 50.60 -1.00 15.44
N ILE A 16 50.66 -2.28 15.84
CA ILE A 16 49.92 -3.36 15.18
C ILE A 16 48.58 -3.67 15.89
N LEU A 17 48.41 -3.28 17.15
CA LEU A 17 47.13 -3.43 17.87
C LEU A 17 46.10 -2.32 17.62
N SER A 18 46.43 -1.29 16.84
CA SER A 18 45.50 -0.19 16.54
C SER A 18 44.72 -0.39 15.22
N ALA A 19 45.01 -1.45 14.45
CA ALA A 19 44.40 -1.69 13.14
C ALA A 19 43.36 -2.83 13.13
N THR A 20 43.17 -3.56 14.23
CA THR A 20 42.23 -4.70 14.29
C THR A 20 40.91 -4.37 14.98
N ALA A 21 40.69 -3.13 15.44
CA ALA A 21 39.51 -2.72 16.20
C ALA A 21 38.48 -1.89 15.41
N ALA A 22 38.46 -1.97 14.07
CA ALA A 22 37.48 -1.25 13.24
C ALA A 22 36.87 -2.08 12.10
N HIS A 23 36.96 -3.41 12.17
CA HIS A 23 36.05 -4.30 11.44
C HIS A 23 35.11 -4.97 12.44
N ALA A 24 34.41 -4.16 13.23
CA ALA A 24 33.05 -4.55 13.57
C ALA A 24 32.33 -4.56 12.22
N SER A 25 32.33 -5.72 11.53
CA SER A 25 31.25 -6.03 10.61
C SER A 25 30.01 -5.71 11.41
N ALA A 26 29.36 -4.60 11.08
CA ALA A 26 28.02 -4.34 11.52
C ALA A 26 27.24 -5.51 10.94
N TYR A 27 27.12 -6.58 11.73
CA TYR A 27 26.12 -7.61 11.51
C TYR A 27 24.82 -6.82 11.54
N LYS A 28 24.37 -6.38 10.37
CA LYS A 28 23.04 -5.83 10.19
C LYS A 28 22.14 -6.90 10.79
N ARG A 29 21.50 -6.55 11.90
CA ARG A 29 20.67 -7.47 12.66
C ARG A 29 19.62 -7.97 11.67
N GLN A 30 19.74 -9.23 11.26
CA GLN A 30 18.79 -9.81 10.32
C GLN A 30 17.42 -9.71 10.96
N ALA A 31 16.44 -9.17 10.24
CA ALA A 31 15.07 -9.11 10.70
C ALA A 31 14.64 -10.51 11.16
N THR A 32 14.19 -10.62 12.42
CA THR A 32 13.72 -11.90 12.98
C THR A 32 12.29 -12.22 12.57
N THR A 33 11.57 -11.21 12.09
CA THR A 33 10.21 -11.27 11.58
C THR A 33 10.10 -10.25 10.46
N CYS A 34 9.32 -10.54 9.42
CA CYS A 34 9.06 -9.66 8.30
C CYS A 34 7.54 -9.58 8.11
N ASN A 35 6.97 -8.38 8.24
CA ASN A 35 5.52 -8.19 8.30
C ASN A 35 4.83 -9.13 9.32
N GLY A 36 5.44 -9.27 10.50
CA GLY A 36 4.90 -10.08 11.61
C GLY A 36 5.26 -11.57 11.61
N HIS A 37 5.83 -12.12 10.53
CA HIS A 37 6.12 -13.56 10.41
C HIS A 37 7.59 -13.82 10.06
N ALA A 38 8.22 -14.80 10.71
CA ALA A 38 9.61 -15.16 10.43
C ALA A 38 9.74 -15.85 9.06
N GLU A 39 8.74 -16.65 8.70
CA GLU A 39 8.64 -17.44 7.47
C GLU A 39 8.59 -16.56 6.21
N LEU A 40 8.22 -15.28 6.34
CA LEU A 40 8.17 -14.34 5.22
C LEU A 40 9.52 -13.68 4.93
N CYS A 41 10.50 -13.73 5.83
CA CYS A 41 11.77 -13.03 5.65
C CYS A 41 12.60 -13.55 4.47
N ASP A 42 12.56 -14.87 4.23
CA ASP A 42 13.27 -15.49 3.11
C ASP A 42 12.42 -15.58 1.84
N ARG A 43 11.18 -15.07 1.87
CA ARG A 43 10.28 -15.09 0.72
C ARG A 43 10.45 -13.85 -0.14
N SER A 44 10.51 -14.04 -1.46
CA SER A 44 10.47 -12.95 -2.45
C SER A 44 9.21 -12.10 -2.24
N PHE A 45 9.34 -10.78 -2.33
CA PHE A 45 8.21 -9.85 -2.32
C PHE A 45 7.16 -10.20 -3.39
N GLY A 46 7.60 -10.65 -4.57
CA GLY A 46 6.71 -11.11 -5.64
C GLY A 46 6.09 -12.49 -5.42
N ASN A 47 6.33 -13.12 -4.27
CA ASN A 47 5.69 -14.36 -3.83
C ASN A 47 5.04 -14.24 -2.44
N VAL A 48 4.66 -13.02 -2.04
CA VAL A 48 3.89 -12.76 -0.82
C VAL A 48 2.53 -12.17 -1.19
N THR A 49 1.48 -12.61 -0.50
CA THR A 49 0.13 -12.03 -0.58
C THR A 49 -0.04 -10.97 0.51
N PHE A 50 -0.31 -9.73 0.13
CA PHE A 50 -0.55 -8.61 1.03
C PHE A 50 -2.02 -8.17 0.99
N VAL A 51 -2.60 -7.85 2.14
CA VAL A 51 -3.87 -7.13 2.20
C VAL A 51 -3.60 -5.66 1.89
N GLY A 52 -4.38 -5.10 0.98
CA GLY A 52 -4.36 -3.69 0.63
C GLY A 52 -5.66 -2.98 1.00
N ALA A 53 -5.55 -1.72 1.40
CA ALA A 53 -6.70 -0.85 1.60
C ALA A 53 -6.92 0.00 0.33
N HIS A 54 -8.07 -0.18 -0.31
CA HIS A 54 -8.54 0.65 -1.42
C HIS A 54 -8.82 2.06 -0.90
N ASP A 55 -8.37 3.07 -1.64
CA ASP A 55 -8.50 4.49 -1.32
C ASP A 55 -8.30 4.77 0.18
N SER A 56 -7.19 4.26 0.70
CA SER A 56 -6.83 4.21 2.13
C SER A 56 -6.89 5.56 2.89
N TYR A 57 -7.02 6.68 2.19
CA TYR A 57 -7.19 8.03 2.72
C TYR A 57 -8.66 8.46 2.85
N ALA A 58 -9.57 7.78 2.17
CA ALA A 58 -11.01 8.04 2.14
C ALA A 58 -11.68 7.41 3.37
N VAL A 59 -11.62 8.13 4.48
CA VAL A 59 -11.99 7.64 5.81
C VAL A 59 -13.27 8.30 6.32
N GLY A 60 -14.27 7.50 6.70
CA GLY A 60 -15.45 8.01 7.38
C GLY A 60 -16.62 7.05 7.43
N THR A 61 -17.47 7.20 8.44
CA THR A 61 -18.66 6.35 8.65
C THR A 61 -19.94 6.94 8.06
N ASP A 62 -19.93 8.23 7.71
CA ASP A 62 -21.10 9.00 7.27
C ASP A 62 -20.92 9.62 5.86
N ASN A 63 -19.99 9.10 5.05
CA ASN A 63 -19.73 9.56 3.69
C ASN A 63 -19.81 8.40 2.70
N LEU A 64 -20.59 8.58 1.62
CA LEU A 64 -20.77 7.56 0.58
C LEU A 64 -19.53 7.32 -0.28
N ALA A 65 -18.54 8.21 -0.23
CA ALA A 65 -17.25 8.07 -0.90
C ALA A 65 -16.14 7.63 0.05
N ALA A 66 -16.47 7.15 1.25
CA ALA A 66 -15.49 6.56 2.15
C ALA A 66 -15.29 5.08 1.82
N ASN A 67 -14.03 4.65 1.88
CA ASN A 67 -13.61 3.28 1.64
C ASN A 67 -13.17 2.58 2.91
N GLN A 68 -12.84 3.34 3.97
CA GLN A 68 -12.30 2.79 5.22
C GLN A 68 -12.91 3.52 6.43
N ASP A 69 -13.05 2.85 7.57
CA ASP A 69 -13.49 3.50 8.82
C ASP A 69 -12.33 4.18 9.58
N TYR A 70 -11.11 3.71 9.35
CA TYR A 70 -9.94 4.05 10.14
C TYR A 70 -8.83 4.70 9.32
N ASN A 71 -8.05 5.58 9.96
CA ASN A 71 -6.91 6.23 9.33
C ASN A 71 -5.77 5.24 8.96
N VAL A 72 -4.88 5.69 8.07
CA VAL A 72 -3.74 4.90 7.58
C VAL A 72 -2.86 4.31 8.68
N THR A 73 -2.66 5.01 9.79
CA THR A 73 -1.84 4.50 10.91
C THR A 73 -2.48 3.28 11.56
N GLN A 74 -3.80 3.29 11.72
CA GLN A 74 -4.56 2.15 12.25
C GLN A 74 -4.63 1.00 11.23
N GLN A 75 -4.85 1.30 9.94
CA GLN A 75 -4.78 0.31 8.86
C GLN A 75 -3.44 -0.46 8.87
N LEU A 76 -2.33 0.27 8.91
CA LEU A 76 -0.98 -0.31 8.98
C LEU A 76 -0.77 -1.12 10.27
N LYS A 77 -1.27 -0.63 11.41
CA LYS A 77 -1.18 -1.35 12.68
C LYS A 77 -1.92 -2.70 12.63
N ASP A 78 -3.07 -2.75 11.96
CA ASP A 78 -3.90 -3.96 11.90
C ASP A 78 -3.40 -5.00 10.90
N GLY A 79 -2.55 -4.61 9.95
CA GLY A 79 -1.87 -5.55 9.05
C GLY A 79 -1.93 -5.19 7.57
N ILE A 80 -2.54 -4.05 7.20
CA ILE A 80 -2.51 -3.56 5.82
C ILE A 80 -1.06 -3.30 5.42
N ARG A 81 -0.64 -3.81 4.25
CA ARG A 81 0.72 -3.64 3.73
C ARG A 81 0.75 -3.15 2.28
N MET A 82 -0.42 -2.85 1.70
CA MET A 82 -0.58 -2.12 0.45
C MET A 82 -1.56 -0.96 0.69
N LEU A 83 -1.14 0.26 0.40
CA LEU A 83 -1.97 1.46 0.53
C LEU A 83 -2.21 2.01 -0.87
N GLN A 84 -3.43 1.88 -1.36
CA GLN A 84 -3.81 2.50 -2.62
C GLN A 84 -4.40 3.90 -2.36
N MET A 85 -4.11 4.84 -3.26
CA MET A 85 -4.61 6.20 -3.22
C MET A 85 -4.79 6.79 -4.63
N GLN A 86 -5.80 7.64 -4.81
CA GLN A 86 -6.00 8.45 -6.00
C GLN A 86 -5.40 9.84 -5.80
N ALA A 87 -4.47 10.21 -6.68
CA ALA A 87 -3.77 11.49 -6.65
C ALA A 87 -4.33 12.43 -7.71
N HIS A 88 -4.72 13.63 -7.27
CA HIS A 88 -5.23 14.70 -8.11
C HIS A 88 -4.45 16.00 -7.89
N ASN A 89 -4.33 16.80 -8.93
CA ASN A 89 -3.70 18.10 -8.87
C ASN A 89 -4.75 19.16 -8.54
N GLN A 90 -4.71 19.67 -7.30
CA GLN A 90 -5.53 20.81 -6.91
C GLN A 90 -4.65 22.04 -6.74
N SER A 91 -4.67 22.92 -7.75
CA SER A 91 -3.93 24.19 -7.75
C SER A 91 -2.42 24.04 -7.50
N GLY A 92 -1.81 23.01 -8.09
CA GLY A 92 -0.37 22.72 -7.98
C GLY A 92 0.02 21.92 -6.73
N VAL A 93 -0.95 21.43 -5.96
CA VAL A 93 -0.74 20.55 -4.81
C VAL A 93 -1.37 19.20 -5.08
N ILE A 94 -0.62 18.13 -4.86
CA ILE A 94 -1.13 16.76 -4.97
C ILE A 94 -2.04 16.48 -3.76
N GLN A 95 -3.34 16.36 -4.01
CA GLN A 95 -4.37 15.98 -3.05
C GLN A 95 -4.77 14.52 -3.27
N LEU A 96 -5.26 13.89 -2.20
CA LEU A 96 -5.85 12.57 -2.27
C LEU A 96 -7.37 12.70 -2.32
N CYS A 97 -7.96 12.35 -3.46
CA CYS A 97 -9.36 12.64 -3.74
C CYS A 97 -10.06 11.46 -4.41
N HIS A 98 -11.26 11.11 -3.94
CA HIS A 98 -12.01 9.98 -4.49
C HIS A 98 -12.72 10.45 -5.76
N THR A 99 -12.21 10.08 -6.94
CA THR A 99 -12.66 10.56 -8.26
C THR A 99 -12.45 12.07 -8.50
N SER A 100 -12.79 12.92 -7.54
CA SER A 100 -12.58 14.37 -7.55
C SER A 100 -12.57 14.92 -6.13
N CYS A 101 -11.86 16.04 -5.92
CA CYS A 101 -11.73 16.64 -4.59
C CYS A 101 -13.02 17.28 -4.06
N ASP A 102 -14.03 17.47 -4.91
CA ASP A 102 -15.36 17.93 -4.51
C ASP A 102 -16.21 16.79 -3.92
N LEU A 103 -15.95 15.54 -4.34
CA LEU A 103 -16.65 14.36 -3.84
C LEU A 103 -16.08 13.92 -2.48
N TYR A 104 -14.77 13.75 -2.42
CA TYR A 104 -14.04 13.50 -1.18
C TYR A 104 -12.61 14.05 -1.31
N ASN A 105 -12.10 14.69 -0.27
CA ASN A 105 -10.71 15.12 -0.18
C ASN A 105 -10.12 14.72 1.17
N GLY A 106 -9.19 13.76 1.18
CA GLY A 106 -8.50 13.29 2.38
C GLY A 106 -7.27 14.13 2.75
N GLY A 107 -7.03 15.23 2.04
CA GLY A 107 -5.91 16.12 2.25
C GLY A 107 -4.71 15.81 1.34
N THR A 108 -3.59 16.44 1.64
CA THR A 108 -2.41 16.39 0.76
C THR A 108 -1.71 15.04 0.81
N LEU A 109 -1.16 14.60 -0.32
CA LEU A 109 -0.29 13.43 -0.38
C LEU A 109 0.86 13.54 0.63
N GLN A 110 1.45 14.74 0.78
CA GLN A 110 2.55 14.96 1.73
C GLN A 110 2.16 14.65 3.18
N SER A 111 0.97 15.08 3.62
CA SER A 111 0.49 14.83 4.99
C SER A 111 0.22 13.34 5.21
N TYR A 112 -0.39 12.69 4.22
CA TYR A 112 -0.65 11.26 4.24
C TYR A 112 0.66 10.46 4.32
N LEU A 113 1.62 10.74 3.43
CA LEU A 113 2.94 10.11 3.42
C LEU A 113 3.74 10.39 4.70
N GLY A 114 3.58 11.55 5.33
CA GLY A 114 4.17 11.84 6.64
C GLY A 114 3.66 10.89 7.74
N SER A 115 2.38 10.50 7.68
CA SER A 115 1.79 9.54 8.62
C SER A 115 2.30 8.11 8.37
N VAL A 116 2.43 7.72 7.09
CA VAL A 116 3.07 6.46 6.68
C VAL A 116 4.53 6.41 7.15
N LYS A 117 5.31 7.45 6.90
CA LYS A 117 6.71 7.56 7.34
C LYS A 117 6.84 7.39 8.84
N THR A 118 6.01 8.10 9.61
CA THR A 118 6.02 8.04 11.07
C THR A 118 5.76 6.62 11.57
N TRP A 119 4.76 5.94 11.00
CA TRP A 119 4.48 4.54 11.35
C TRP A 119 5.64 3.63 10.95
N MET A 120 6.15 3.76 9.73
CA MET A 120 7.27 2.94 9.26
C MET A 120 8.50 3.13 10.14
N ASP A 121 8.88 4.33 10.54
CA ASP A 121 10.01 4.58 11.46
C ASP A 121 9.88 3.80 12.77
N ALA A 122 8.67 3.69 13.31
CA ALA A 122 8.38 2.94 14.53
C ALA A 122 8.34 1.42 14.31
N ASN A 123 8.23 0.95 13.05
CA ASN A 123 8.04 -0.45 12.68
C ASN A 123 9.12 -0.88 11.66
N PRO A 124 10.38 -1.10 12.11
CA PRO A 124 11.51 -1.33 11.21
C PRO A 124 11.50 -2.70 10.50
N ASN A 125 10.66 -3.63 10.96
CA ASN A 125 10.55 -5.00 10.43
C ASN A 125 9.42 -5.15 9.39
N ASP A 126 8.92 -4.02 8.88
CA ASP A 126 7.79 -3.98 7.95
C ASP A 126 8.19 -3.40 6.60
N VAL A 127 7.73 -4.08 5.55
CA VAL A 127 7.74 -3.66 4.15
C VAL A 127 6.33 -3.20 3.78
N VAL A 128 6.21 -1.96 3.32
CA VAL A 128 4.94 -1.33 2.93
C VAL A 128 4.97 -1.01 1.44
N SER A 129 3.85 -1.27 0.76
CA SER A 129 3.62 -0.91 -0.62
C SER A 129 2.69 0.28 -0.74
N LEU A 130 2.97 1.19 -1.68
CA LEU A 130 2.08 2.25 -2.10
C LEU A 130 1.66 1.99 -3.53
N LEU A 131 0.38 2.19 -3.85
CA LEU A 131 -0.12 2.24 -5.21
C LEU A 131 -0.82 3.57 -5.44
N ILE A 132 -0.23 4.40 -6.30
CA ILE A 132 -0.71 5.75 -6.57
C ILE A 132 -1.38 5.76 -7.94
N VAL A 133 -2.71 5.91 -7.94
CA VAL A 133 -3.50 6.19 -9.14
C VAL A 133 -3.30 7.65 -9.52
N ASN A 134 -2.55 7.87 -10.59
CA ASN A 134 -2.21 9.21 -11.08
C ASN A 134 -3.30 9.73 -12.02
N SER A 135 -4.38 10.25 -11.44
CA SER A 135 -5.60 10.56 -12.20
C SER A 135 -5.48 11.77 -13.13
N ASP A 136 -4.50 12.65 -12.89
CA ASP A 136 -4.34 13.93 -13.60
C ASP A 136 -2.99 14.06 -14.34
N ASP A 137 -2.37 12.94 -14.72
CA ASP A 137 -1.09 12.87 -15.45
C ASP A 137 0.01 13.75 -14.82
N ILE A 138 0.07 13.75 -13.48
CA ILE A 138 1.05 14.53 -12.73
C ILE A 138 2.45 13.96 -13.03
N PRO A 139 3.43 14.80 -13.43
CA PRO A 139 4.77 14.31 -13.70
C PRO A 139 5.42 13.65 -12.47
N PRO A 140 6.19 12.56 -12.64
CA PRO A 140 6.82 11.81 -11.55
C PRO A 140 7.74 12.67 -10.68
N ALA A 141 8.35 13.71 -11.24
CA ALA A 141 9.18 14.67 -10.50
C ALA A 141 8.41 15.44 -9.39
N GLN A 142 7.10 15.66 -9.55
CA GLN A 142 6.29 16.28 -8.51
C GLN A 142 6.03 15.31 -7.36
N TYR A 143 5.76 14.03 -7.65
CA TYR A 143 5.71 12.98 -6.63
C TYR A 143 7.04 12.85 -5.90
N ASP A 144 8.17 12.87 -6.63
CA ASP A 144 9.51 12.81 -6.03
C ASP A 144 9.77 13.95 -5.03
N THR A 145 9.31 15.16 -5.36
CA THR A 145 9.38 16.30 -4.44
C THR A 145 8.62 16.03 -3.14
N VAL A 146 7.43 15.44 -3.23
CA VAL A 146 6.61 15.09 -2.06
C VAL A 146 7.22 13.93 -1.26
N PHE A 147 7.73 12.90 -1.92
CA PHE A 147 8.42 11.77 -1.28
C PHE A 147 9.65 12.21 -0.51
N LYS A 148 10.47 13.11 -1.09
CA LYS A 148 11.62 13.73 -0.42
C LYS A 148 11.21 14.59 0.76
N ALA A 149 10.14 15.37 0.63
CA ALA A 149 9.62 16.18 1.73
C ALA A 149 9.11 15.33 2.90
N ALA A 150 8.52 14.16 2.63
CA ALA A 150 8.13 13.19 3.65
C ALA A 150 9.31 12.32 4.15
N GLY A 151 10.45 12.34 3.46
CA GLY A 151 11.62 11.51 3.76
C GLY A 151 11.46 10.02 3.41
N LEU A 152 10.51 9.67 2.55
CA LEU A 152 10.25 8.29 2.11
C LEU A 152 11.13 7.87 0.92
N ASP A 153 11.65 8.83 0.14
CA ASP A 153 12.58 8.59 -0.97
C ASP A 153 13.79 7.74 -0.54
N THR A 154 14.31 7.99 0.67
CA THR A 154 15.46 7.24 1.20
C THR A 154 15.13 5.79 1.57
N MET A 155 13.85 5.46 1.80
CA MET A 155 13.37 4.09 2.09
C MET A 155 12.79 3.39 0.86
N ALA A 156 12.56 4.12 -0.23
CA ALA A 156 11.98 3.57 -1.44
C ALA A 156 12.96 2.61 -2.13
N TYR A 157 12.47 1.42 -2.46
CA TYR A 157 13.17 0.42 -3.25
C TYR A 157 13.24 0.86 -4.71
N VAL A 158 14.42 0.69 -5.30
CA VAL A 158 14.65 0.88 -6.73
C VAL A 158 14.91 -0.50 -7.32
N PRO A 159 14.06 -1.01 -8.23
CA PRO A 159 14.31 -2.26 -8.92
C PRO A 159 15.54 -2.13 -9.83
N SER A 160 16.10 -3.27 -10.25
CA SER A 160 17.24 -3.30 -11.17
C SER A 160 16.89 -2.83 -12.58
N ASN A 161 15.64 -3.01 -12.98
CA ASN A 161 15.07 -2.62 -14.26
C ASN A 161 13.66 -2.03 -14.06
N ALA A 162 13.17 -1.28 -15.04
CA ALA A 162 11.83 -0.68 -15.01
C ALA A 162 10.70 -1.71 -14.87
N SER A 163 10.89 -2.90 -15.44
CA SER A 163 10.00 -4.06 -15.30
C SER A 163 10.81 -5.26 -14.86
N ILE A 164 10.33 -5.96 -13.84
CA ILE A 164 10.94 -7.20 -13.33
C ILE A 164 9.86 -8.27 -13.11
N PRO A 165 10.12 -9.53 -13.49
CA PRO A 165 9.23 -10.65 -13.17
C PRO A 165 9.01 -10.79 -11.66
N ALA A 166 7.83 -11.28 -11.25
CA ALA A 166 7.48 -11.57 -9.87
C ALA A 166 8.55 -12.43 -9.15
N THR A 167 9.20 -13.34 -9.87
CA THR A 167 10.25 -14.23 -9.35
C THR A 167 11.59 -13.54 -9.08
N GLU A 168 11.83 -12.35 -9.64
CA GLU A 168 13.09 -11.61 -9.50
C GLU A 168 13.03 -10.53 -8.42
N TRP A 169 11.88 -10.32 -7.79
CA TRP A 169 11.76 -9.40 -6.66
C TRP A 169 12.60 -9.88 -5.47
N PRO A 170 13.25 -8.96 -4.73
CA PRO A 170 14.05 -9.31 -3.55
C PRO A 170 13.19 -9.90 -2.44
N THR A 171 13.81 -10.58 -1.48
CA THR A 171 13.10 -11.08 -0.29
C THR A 171 12.72 -9.94 0.66
N LEU A 172 11.67 -10.15 1.47
CA LEU A 172 11.28 -9.14 2.48
C LEU A 172 12.41 -8.85 3.46
N GLY A 173 13.13 -9.90 3.90
CA GLY A 173 14.30 -9.74 4.77
C GLY A 173 15.39 -8.90 4.12
N SER A 174 15.61 -9.03 2.81
CA SER A 174 16.58 -8.22 2.08
C SER A 174 16.16 -6.75 1.96
N LEU A 175 14.87 -6.49 1.70
CA LEU A 175 14.31 -5.14 1.69
C LEU A 175 14.46 -4.47 3.06
N ILE A 176 14.11 -5.16 4.14
CA ILE A 176 14.26 -4.67 5.51
C ILE A 176 15.73 -4.42 5.86
N ASN A 177 16.61 -5.40 5.63
CA ASN A 177 18.03 -5.29 5.96
C ASN A 177 18.71 -4.17 5.17
N SER A 178 18.31 -3.92 3.92
CA SER A 178 18.85 -2.81 3.14
C SER A 178 18.33 -1.43 3.59
N GLY A 179 17.23 -1.38 4.34
CA GLY A 179 16.50 -0.16 4.67
C GLY A 179 15.57 0.31 3.53
N LYS A 180 15.52 -0.43 2.42
CA LYS A 180 14.69 -0.14 1.24
C LYS A 180 13.35 -0.86 1.33
N ARG A 181 12.56 -0.51 2.33
CA ARG A 181 11.35 -1.23 2.77
C ARG A 181 10.04 -0.54 2.38
N LEU A 182 10.10 0.44 1.48
CA LEU A 182 8.94 1.01 0.81
C LEU A 182 8.99 0.61 -0.67
N VAL A 183 7.92 0.04 -1.21
CA VAL A 183 7.77 -0.23 -2.64
C VAL A 183 6.66 0.67 -3.17
N ALA A 184 6.92 1.51 -4.16
CA ALA A 184 5.94 2.47 -4.66
C ALA A 184 5.63 2.23 -6.13
N PHE A 185 4.35 2.06 -6.44
CA PHE A 185 3.81 1.90 -7.78
C PHE A 185 3.04 3.15 -8.20
N LEU A 186 3.11 3.50 -9.48
CA LEU A 186 2.41 4.63 -10.11
C LEU A 186 1.75 4.14 -11.40
N THR A 187 0.47 4.45 -11.61
CA THR A 187 -0.33 3.86 -12.70
C THR A 187 -0.06 4.45 -14.09
N THR A 188 0.21 5.75 -14.16
CA THR A 188 0.51 6.49 -15.40
C THR A 188 1.65 7.49 -15.16
N GLU A 189 2.38 7.83 -16.22
CA GLU A 189 3.53 8.75 -16.19
C GLU A 189 4.74 8.28 -15.35
N ALA A 190 4.78 7.01 -14.95
CA ALA A 190 5.97 6.45 -14.33
C ALA A 190 7.16 6.48 -15.30
N ASP A 191 8.28 7.06 -14.87
CA ASP A 191 9.49 7.19 -15.67
C ASP A 191 10.70 6.73 -14.86
N TYR A 192 11.13 5.51 -15.15
CA TYR A 192 12.28 4.88 -14.50
C TYR A 192 13.58 5.67 -14.71
N SER A 193 13.71 6.45 -15.78
CA SER A 193 14.92 7.23 -16.04
C SER A 193 15.05 8.47 -15.17
N SER A 194 13.93 9.04 -14.70
CA SER A 194 13.91 10.24 -13.86
C SER A 194 13.67 9.93 -12.38
N VAL A 195 12.70 9.07 -12.05
CA VAL A 195 12.35 8.71 -10.66
C VAL A 195 12.24 7.18 -10.53
N PRO A 196 13.36 6.46 -10.45
CA PRO A 196 13.41 5.00 -10.60
C PRO A 196 12.74 4.18 -9.49
N TYR A 197 12.38 4.81 -8.36
CA TYR A 197 11.65 4.14 -7.28
C TYR A 197 10.12 4.26 -7.40
N LEU A 198 9.61 5.10 -8.33
CA LEU A 198 8.21 5.11 -8.71
C LEU A 198 8.03 4.13 -9.87
N ILE A 199 7.68 2.91 -9.50
CA ILE A 199 7.62 1.76 -10.39
C ILE A 199 6.32 1.84 -11.19
N ASP A 200 6.40 1.68 -12.50
CA ASP A 200 5.21 1.60 -13.34
C ASP A 200 4.37 0.37 -12.94
N GLU A 201 3.12 0.59 -12.54
CA GLU A 201 2.23 -0.50 -12.12
C GLU A 201 2.06 -1.48 -13.27
N PHE A 202 1.58 -1.05 -14.42
CA PHE A 202 1.07 -1.96 -15.45
C PHE A 202 2.15 -2.76 -16.18
N THR A 203 3.43 -2.41 -16.03
CA THR A 203 4.56 -3.23 -16.46
C THR A 203 5.06 -4.21 -15.40
N ASN A 204 4.63 -4.10 -14.14
CA ASN A 204 5.05 -4.98 -13.03
C ASN A 204 3.91 -5.74 -12.34
N ILE A 205 2.68 -5.24 -12.46
CA ILE A 205 1.44 -5.71 -11.85
C ILE A 205 0.36 -5.66 -12.93
N TRP A 206 -0.41 -6.73 -13.07
CA TRP A 206 -1.73 -6.65 -13.72
C TRP A 206 -2.83 -6.77 -12.67
N GLU A 207 -4.04 -6.37 -13.03
CA GLU A 207 -5.17 -6.46 -12.10
C GLU A 207 -6.48 -6.92 -12.73
N THR A 208 -7.41 -7.34 -11.88
CA THR A 208 -8.80 -7.67 -12.24
C THR A 208 -9.64 -6.42 -12.42
N ALA A 209 -10.86 -6.58 -12.96
CA ALA A 209 -11.82 -5.48 -13.05
C ALA A 209 -12.13 -4.89 -11.67
N PHE A 210 -12.40 -3.58 -11.64
CA PHE A 210 -12.81 -2.79 -10.47
C PHE A 210 -14.21 -2.19 -10.70
N ASP A 211 -14.76 -1.51 -9.70
CA ASP A 211 -16.12 -0.95 -9.68
C ASP A 211 -17.22 -1.98 -9.99
N VAL A 212 -17.02 -3.21 -9.50
CA VAL A 212 -17.98 -4.30 -9.71
C VAL A 212 -19.18 -4.13 -8.78
N THR A 213 -20.38 -4.31 -9.33
CA THR A 213 -21.65 -4.13 -8.60
C THR A 213 -22.38 -5.44 -8.34
N ASP A 214 -21.76 -6.55 -8.74
CA ASP A 214 -22.22 -7.89 -8.45
C ASP A 214 -21.12 -8.67 -7.72
N THR A 215 -21.53 -9.71 -6.98
CA THR A 215 -20.61 -10.49 -6.14
C THR A 215 -19.78 -11.50 -6.94
N THR A 216 -19.71 -11.38 -8.26
CA THR A 216 -18.95 -12.28 -9.14
C THR A 216 -17.54 -11.73 -9.33
N PHE A 217 -16.76 -11.84 -8.26
CA PHE A 217 -15.34 -11.52 -8.34
C PHE A 217 -14.60 -12.57 -9.17
N ASP A 218 -14.17 -12.18 -10.38
CA ASP A 218 -13.43 -13.04 -11.29
C ASP A 218 -11.91 -13.00 -11.04
N CYS A 219 -11.16 -13.70 -11.88
CA CYS A 219 -9.71 -13.67 -11.90
C CYS A 219 -9.19 -13.37 -13.31
N ASN A 220 -9.90 -12.55 -14.08
CA ASN A 220 -9.51 -12.21 -15.44
C ASN A 220 -8.52 -11.05 -15.45
N VAL A 221 -7.56 -11.08 -16.39
CA VAL A 221 -6.69 -9.93 -16.65
C VAL A 221 -7.55 -8.81 -17.23
N ASN A 222 -7.57 -7.65 -16.56
CA ASN A 222 -8.30 -6.47 -17.02
C ASN A 222 -7.35 -5.37 -17.54
N ARG A 223 -6.35 -4.97 -16.74
CA ARG A 223 -5.34 -3.95 -17.11
C ARG A 223 -3.92 -4.49 -16.97
N THR A 224 -3.11 -4.29 -18.01
CA THR A 224 -1.66 -4.57 -18.06
C THR A 224 -1.02 -3.91 -19.28
N ASN A 225 0.25 -3.53 -19.16
CA ASN A 225 1.13 -3.04 -20.22
C ASN A 225 2.35 -3.97 -20.41
N GLY A 226 2.34 -5.17 -19.81
CA GLY A 226 3.43 -6.13 -19.87
C GLY A 226 2.97 -7.57 -20.01
N ASP A 227 3.87 -8.51 -19.73
CA ASP A 227 3.56 -9.94 -19.77
C ASP A 227 2.93 -10.40 -18.44
N PHE A 228 1.59 -10.48 -18.42
CA PHE A 228 0.81 -10.88 -17.25
C PHE A 228 1.25 -12.24 -16.65
N SER A 229 1.86 -13.13 -17.46
CA SER A 229 2.31 -14.44 -16.99
C SER A 229 3.53 -14.36 -16.06
N THR A 230 4.29 -13.26 -16.13
CA THR A 230 5.49 -13.04 -15.33
C THR A 230 5.32 -11.96 -14.26
N GLN A 231 4.34 -11.08 -14.41
CA GLN A 231 4.04 -9.98 -13.49
C GLN A 231 3.48 -10.46 -12.14
N MET A 232 3.58 -9.61 -11.11
CA MET A 232 2.72 -9.74 -9.94
C MET A 232 1.26 -9.46 -10.33
N PHE A 233 0.31 -9.74 -9.44
CA PHE A 233 -1.07 -9.32 -9.68
C PHE A 233 -1.82 -8.86 -8.45
N LEU A 234 -2.73 -7.92 -8.71
CA LEU A 234 -3.64 -7.34 -7.75
C LEU A 234 -5.06 -7.80 -8.08
N ILE A 235 -5.81 -8.22 -7.06
CA ILE A 235 -7.26 -8.40 -7.20
C ILE A 235 -7.97 -7.20 -6.58
N ASN A 236 -8.84 -6.58 -7.37
CA ASN A 236 -9.78 -5.57 -6.90
C ASN A 236 -10.96 -6.31 -6.26
N HIS A 237 -10.95 -6.42 -4.93
CA HIS A 237 -11.94 -7.15 -4.13
C HIS A 237 -12.71 -6.19 -3.22
N PHE A 238 -13.39 -5.24 -3.83
CA PHE A 238 -14.33 -4.35 -3.18
C PHE A 238 -15.61 -4.31 -4.02
N LEU A 239 -16.76 -4.26 -3.34
CA LEU A 239 -18.06 -4.30 -3.98
C LEU A 239 -18.68 -2.92 -3.93
N ASP A 240 -19.18 -2.45 -5.07
CA ASP A 240 -19.93 -1.22 -5.14
C ASP A 240 -21.42 -1.46 -5.21
N GLU A 241 -22.18 -0.47 -4.74
CA GLU A 241 -23.59 -0.28 -5.05
C GLU A 241 -23.80 0.97 -5.90
N LEU A 242 -24.85 0.98 -6.72
CA LEU A 242 -25.19 2.15 -7.53
C LEU A 242 -26.12 3.08 -6.76
N ILE A 243 -25.59 4.22 -6.31
CA ILE A 243 -26.35 5.28 -5.67
C ILE A 243 -26.61 6.39 -6.70
N ALA A 244 -27.88 6.57 -7.06
CA ALA A 244 -28.29 7.53 -8.11
C ALA A 244 -27.54 7.34 -9.45
N GLY A 245 -27.10 6.11 -9.75
CA GLY A 245 -26.38 5.76 -10.97
C GLY A 245 -24.86 5.85 -10.87
N PHE A 246 -24.31 6.17 -9.70
CA PHE A 246 -22.86 6.26 -9.45
C PHE A 246 -22.41 5.13 -8.53
N PRO A 247 -21.28 4.48 -8.81
CA PRO A 247 -20.71 3.49 -7.91
C PRO A 247 -20.30 4.14 -6.59
N ALA A 248 -20.58 3.45 -5.49
CA ALA A 248 -20.18 3.80 -4.13
C ALA A 248 -19.91 2.51 -3.35
N PRO A 249 -18.93 2.49 -2.43
CA PRO A 249 -18.61 1.31 -1.64
C PRO A 249 -19.81 0.72 -0.88
N ASP A 250 -20.11 -0.56 -1.08
CA ASP A 250 -21.19 -1.30 -0.41
C ASP A 250 -20.76 -1.81 0.99
N SER A 251 -20.68 -0.87 1.93
CA SER A 251 -20.37 -1.17 3.34
C SER A 251 -21.36 -2.14 4.01
N GLN A 252 -22.60 -2.25 3.50
CA GLN A 252 -23.60 -3.16 4.05
C GLN A 252 -23.26 -4.63 3.76
N LYS A 253 -22.65 -4.90 2.60
CA LYS A 253 -22.16 -6.24 2.24
C LYS A 253 -20.70 -6.50 2.61
N ALA A 254 -19.98 -5.54 3.18
CA ALA A 254 -18.56 -5.69 3.51
C ALA A 254 -18.25 -6.93 4.37
N ASN A 255 -19.11 -7.34 5.32
CA ASN A 255 -18.91 -8.61 6.07
C ASN A 255 -18.94 -9.86 5.17
N GLN A 256 -19.74 -9.86 4.10
CA GLN A 256 -19.80 -10.95 3.13
C GLN A 256 -18.61 -10.87 2.17
N THR A 257 -18.37 -9.69 1.60
CA THR A 257 -17.26 -9.43 0.66
C THR A 257 -15.93 -9.81 1.32
N ASN A 258 -15.64 -9.31 2.51
CA ASN A 258 -14.37 -9.54 3.19
C ASN A 258 -14.26 -10.94 3.86
N ALA A 259 -15.24 -11.83 3.70
CA ALA A 259 -15.26 -13.11 4.39
C ALA A 259 -14.15 -14.08 3.94
N VAL A 260 -13.83 -15.05 4.79
CA VAL A 260 -12.87 -16.13 4.49
C VAL A 260 -13.43 -17.13 3.47
N SER A 261 -14.76 -17.26 3.39
CA SER A 261 -15.41 -18.22 2.52
C SER A 261 -16.87 -17.83 2.26
N GLY A 262 -17.49 -18.46 1.26
CA GLY A 262 -18.85 -18.16 0.83
C GLY A 262 -18.89 -17.42 -0.49
N VAL A 263 -20.09 -17.30 -1.06
CA VAL A 263 -20.31 -16.64 -2.35
C VAL A 263 -19.97 -15.16 -2.25
N GLY A 264 -19.11 -14.68 -3.15
CA GLY A 264 -18.66 -13.29 -3.22
C GLY A 264 -17.59 -12.92 -2.20
N SER A 265 -17.04 -13.90 -1.49
CA SER A 265 -16.04 -13.64 -0.45
C SER A 265 -14.62 -13.53 -1.00
N LEU A 266 -13.76 -12.80 -0.30
CA LEU A 266 -12.34 -12.66 -0.65
C LEU A 266 -11.66 -14.01 -0.75
N GLY A 267 -11.91 -14.89 0.22
CA GLY A 267 -11.32 -16.23 0.21
C GLY A 267 -11.78 -17.08 -0.99
N GLN A 268 -13.00 -16.86 -1.50
CA GLN A 268 -13.45 -17.52 -2.74
C GLN A 268 -12.69 -17.01 -3.97
N GLN A 269 -12.51 -15.69 -4.11
CA GLN A 269 -11.76 -15.14 -5.25
C GLN A 269 -10.30 -15.60 -5.22
N VAL A 270 -9.65 -15.57 -4.05
CA VAL A 270 -8.27 -16.03 -3.88
C VAL A 270 -8.11 -17.49 -4.31
N GLN A 271 -9.04 -18.38 -3.91
CA GLN A 271 -9.03 -19.79 -4.34
C GLN A 271 -9.23 -19.94 -5.86
N THR A 272 -10.13 -19.15 -6.44
CA THR A 272 -10.37 -19.13 -7.89
C THR A 272 -9.10 -18.71 -8.64
N CYS A 273 -8.44 -17.64 -8.18
CA CYS A 273 -7.24 -17.12 -8.83
C CYS A 273 -6.06 -18.08 -8.66
N ALA A 274 -5.91 -18.69 -7.48
CA ALA A 274 -4.90 -19.71 -7.24
C ALA A 274 -5.08 -20.93 -8.15
N ALA A 275 -6.32 -21.38 -8.36
CA ALA A 275 -6.61 -22.49 -9.27
C ALA A 275 -6.35 -22.12 -10.74
N GLN A 276 -6.58 -20.87 -11.13
CA GLN A 276 -6.39 -20.40 -12.51
C GLN A 276 -4.93 -20.15 -12.87
N TYR A 277 -4.13 -19.62 -11.93
CA TYR A 277 -2.76 -19.17 -12.20
C TYR A 277 -1.66 -20.00 -11.52
N ASP A 278 -2.02 -21.01 -10.73
CA ASP A 278 -1.10 -21.82 -9.92
C ASP A 278 -0.27 -20.99 -8.93
N ARG A 279 -0.83 -19.84 -8.50
CA ARG A 279 -0.25 -18.93 -7.51
C ARG A 279 -1.31 -18.00 -6.93
N ASN A 280 -1.09 -17.56 -5.68
CA ASN A 280 -1.97 -16.60 -5.02
C ASN A 280 -1.74 -15.16 -5.54
N PRO A 281 -2.73 -14.27 -5.43
CA PRO A 281 -2.56 -12.84 -5.68
C PRO A 281 -1.45 -12.24 -4.81
N ASN A 282 -0.72 -11.28 -5.35
CA ASN A 282 0.25 -10.51 -4.58
C ASN A 282 -0.45 -9.46 -3.73
N PHE A 283 -1.51 -8.83 -4.25
CA PHE A 283 -2.26 -7.81 -3.54
C PHE A 283 -3.75 -8.12 -3.56
N MET A 284 -4.39 -8.01 -2.40
CA MET A 284 -5.84 -8.14 -2.24
C MET A 284 -6.38 -6.80 -1.78
N LEU A 285 -6.91 -6.02 -2.71
CA LEU A 285 -7.37 -4.66 -2.42
C LEU A 285 -8.82 -4.68 -1.95
N VAL A 286 -9.10 -4.17 -0.75
CA VAL A 286 -10.42 -4.24 -0.10
C VAL A 286 -10.87 -2.89 0.45
N ASP A 287 -12.19 -2.71 0.52
CA ASP A 287 -12.85 -1.68 1.31
C ASP A 287 -13.19 -2.22 2.71
N PHE A 288 -13.21 -1.34 3.71
CA PHE A 288 -13.65 -1.61 5.08
C PHE A 288 -13.02 -2.88 5.67
N TYR A 289 -11.70 -2.96 5.65
CA TYR A 289 -10.93 -4.17 6.00
C TYR A 289 -11.27 -4.77 7.37
N GLU A 290 -11.78 -3.95 8.29
CA GLU A 290 -12.22 -4.33 9.63
C GLU A 290 -13.51 -5.16 9.67
N TYR A 291 -14.32 -5.12 8.60
CA TYR A 291 -15.52 -5.93 8.48
C TYR A 291 -15.12 -7.40 8.27
N GLY A 292 -15.72 -8.28 9.07
CA GLY A 292 -15.30 -9.69 9.19
C GLY A 292 -14.26 -9.96 10.28
N GLY A 293 -13.86 -8.95 11.07
CA GLY A 293 -13.07 -9.14 12.30
C GLY A 293 -11.66 -9.71 12.04
N GLY A 294 -11.05 -9.30 10.92
CA GLY A 294 -9.74 -9.76 10.49
C GLY A 294 -9.75 -10.97 9.54
N SER A 295 -10.92 -11.33 9.00
CA SER A 295 -11.06 -12.34 7.95
C SER A 295 -10.13 -12.11 6.76
N VAL A 296 -9.94 -10.86 6.31
CA VAL A 296 -9.03 -10.53 5.20
C VAL A 296 -7.58 -10.90 5.51
N PHE A 297 -7.14 -10.70 6.75
CA PHE A 297 -5.81 -11.08 7.22
C PHE A 297 -5.68 -12.60 7.37
N GLN A 298 -6.75 -13.29 7.76
CA GLN A 298 -6.79 -14.75 7.77
C GLN A 298 -6.64 -15.34 6.36
N VAL A 299 -7.30 -14.75 5.35
CA VAL A 299 -7.15 -15.15 3.95
C VAL A 299 -5.70 -14.97 3.50
N ALA A 300 -5.08 -13.82 3.80
CA ALA A 300 -3.69 -13.54 3.44
C ALA A 300 -2.72 -14.50 4.13
N ALA A 301 -2.92 -14.80 5.41
CA ALA A 301 -2.11 -15.76 6.15
C ALA A 301 -2.19 -17.16 5.54
N THR A 302 -3.41 -17.59 5.17
CA THR A 302 -3.64 -18.87 4.49
C THR A 302 -2.94 -18.92 3.12
N ALA A 303 -3.08 -17.86 2.30
CA ALA A 303 -2.40 -17.75 1.02
C ALA A 303 -0.87 -17.76 1.14
N ASN A 304 -0.34 -17.21 2.24
CA ASN A 304 1.07 -17.23 2.56
C ASN A 304 1.54 -18.51 3.27
N GLY A 305 0.65 -19.44 3.62
CA GLY A 305 1.01 -20.63 4.40
C GLY A 305 1.61 -20.30 5.77
N VAL A 306 1.17 -19.20 6.41
CA VAL A 306 1.55 -18.82 7.77
C VAL A 306 0.35 -18.90 8.71
N THR A 307 0.60 -19.00 10.01
CA THR A 307 -0.48 -19.07 11.01
C THR A 307 -1.11 -17.69 11.21
N TYR A 308 -2.44 -17.61 11.17
CA TYR A 308 -3.17 -16.41 11.60
C TYR A 308 -3.43 -16.46 13.11
N ASP A 309 -2.69 -15.65 13.87
CA ASP A 309 -2.84 -15.49 15.33
C ASP A 309 -2.62 -14.02 15.72
N PRO A 310 -3.64 -13.16 15.55
CA PRO A 310 -3.48 -11.73 15.81
C PRO A 310 -3.22 -11.48 17.30
N THR A 311 -2.05 -10.93 17.61
CA THR A 311 -1.66 -10.60 19.00
C THR A 311 -2.34 -9.35 19.54
N THR A 312 -2.92 -8.54 18.65
CA THR A 312 -3.76 -7.39 18.98
C THR A 312 -5.10 -7.52 18.26
N PRO A 313 -6.23 -7.18 18.91
CA PRO A 313 -7.52 -7.14 18.24
C PRO A 313 -7.48 -6.20 17.03
N ILE A 314 -8.04 -6.66 15.90
CA ILE A 314 -8.32 -5.81 14.75
C ILE A 314 -9.38 -4.78 15.15
N ALA A 315 -9.34 -3.60 14.52
CA ALA A 315 -10.36 -2.59 14.69
C ALA A 315 -11.78 -3.14 14.44
N SER A 316 -12.79 -2.50 15.05
CA SER A 316 -14.20 -2.91 14.89
C SER A 316 -14.94 -1.97 13.94
N PRO A 317 -15.88 -2.48 13.11
CA PRO A 317 -16.71 -1.65 12.24
C PRO A 317 -17.39 -0.48 12.97
N GLY A 318 -17.48 0.66 12.29
CA GLY A 318 -18.13 1.89 12.75
C GLY A 318 -17.35 2.68 13.81
N GLY A 319 -16.13 2.26 14.17
CA GLY A 319 -15.25 3.08 15.01
C GLY A 319 -14.47 4.08 14.15
N SER A 320 -14.32 5.32 14.63
CA SER A 320 -13.56 6.35 13.92
C SER A 320 -12.32 6.77 14.71
N SER A 321 -11.14 6.66 14.11
CA SER A 321 -9.91 7.27 14.62
C SER A 321 -9.62 8.58 13.87
N SER A 322 -10.35 9.64 14.22
CA SER A 322 -10.11 10.99 13.70
C SER A 322 -8.75 11.51 14.16
N THR A 323 -7.76 11.60 13.27
CA THR A 323 -6.62 12.50 13.47
C THR A 323 -7.06 13.90 13.08
N GLY A 324 -7.41 14.71 14.08
CA GLY A 324 -7.87 16.08 13.88
C GLY A 324 -6.80 16.96 13.22
N VAL A 325 -7.16 17.59 12.10
CA VAL A 325 -6.66 18.91 11.75
C VAL A 325 -7.66 19.91 12.32
N THR A 326 -7.23 20.65 13.35
CA THR A 326 -8.01 21.70 13.99
C THR A 326 -8.42 22.79 13.00
N SER A 327 -9.72 22.99 12.82
CA SER A 327 -10.28 24.30 12.47
C SER A 327 -11.36 24.66 13.49
N SER A 328 -11.33 25.92 13.90
CA SER A 328 -11.99 26.51 15.07
C SER A 328 -13.50 26.65 14.95
N ASN A 329 -14.21 26.33 16.05
CA ASN A 329 -15.52 26.81 16.52
C ASN A 329 -16.66 27.05 15.50
N ALA A 330 -17.72 26.26 15.62
CA ALA A 330 -19.10 26.76 15.61
C ALA A 330 -20.01 25.92 16.50
N ASN A 331 -20.83 26.62 17.29
CA ASN A 331 -21.75 26.11 18.31
C ASN A 331 -22.75 25.04 17.82
N GLY A 332 -23.17 24.21 18.76
CA GLY A 332 -24.08 23.09 18.53
C GLY A 332 -25.46 23.45 17.97
N ALA A 333 -25.99 22.52 17.19
CA ALA A 333 -27.41 22.27 17.04
C ALA A 333 -27.62 20.85 16.52
N SER A 334 -28.46 20.08 17.21
CA SER A 334 -29.04 18.83 16.73
C SER A 334 -29.91 19.09 15.49
N SER A 335 -29.66 18.45 14.35
CA SER A 335 -30.66 18.33 13.28
C SER A 335 -30.21 17.47 12.09
N SER A 336 -31.03 16.45 11.79
CA SER A 336 -31.53 16.02 10.47
C SER A 336 -30.56 15.93 9.28
N LEU A 337 -30.56 14.74 8.66
CA LEU A 337 -30.04 14.47 7.32
C LEU A 337 -30.39 15.62 6.34
N ARG A 338 -29.38 16.41 5.97
CA ARG A 338 -29.49 17.45 4.94
C ARG A 338 -28.50 17.12 3.84
N ILE A 339 -29.00 16.50 2.77
CA ILE A 339 -28.28 16.39 1.51
C ILE A 339 -28.11 17.82 0.97
N ALA A 340 -26.88 18.32 0.98
CA ALA A 340 -26.58 19.62 0.41
C ALA A 340 -26.70 19.54 -1.12
N ARG A 341 -27.36 20.52 -1.75
CA ARG A 341 -27.51 20.59 -3.22
C ARG A 341 -26.18 20.56 -3.98
N SER A 342 -25.06 20.89 -3.34
CA SER A 342 -23.71 20.76 -3.90
C SER A 342 -23.26 19.31 -4.10
N GLN A 343 -23.71 18.37 -3.26
CA GLN A 343 -23.39 16.95 -3.42
C GLN A 343 -24.09 16.35 -4.64
N LEU A 344 -25.34 16.72 -4.92
CA LEU A 344 -26.02 16.32 -6.17
C LEU A 344 -25.37 16.92 -7.44
N GLY A 345 -24.75 18.08 -7.34
CA GLY A 345 -24.07 18.75 -8.46
C GLY A 345 -22.78 18.05 -8.89
N ALA A 346 -22.01 17.55 -7.92
CA ALA A 346 -20.79 16.78 -8.17
C ALA A 346 -21.09 15.44 -8.87
N PHE A 347 -22.18 14.77 -8.49
CA PHE A 347 -22.65 13.56 -9.17
C PHE A 347 -23.02 13.82 -10.64
N LEU A 348 -23.71 14.93 -10.96
CA LEU A 348 -24.10 15.24 -12.35
C LEU A 348 -22.92 15.66 -13.27
N GLY A 349 -21.77 16.03 -12.71
CA GLY A 349 -20.56 16.40 -13.47
C GLY A 349 -19.81 15.21 -14.09
N VAL A 350 -20.09 13.98 -13.64
CA VAL A 350 -19.35 12.76 -14.02
C VAL A 350 -19.88 12.09 -15.30
N LEU A 351 -20.84 12.72 -15.99
CA LEU A 351 -21.43 12.25 -17.26
C LEU A 351 -20.43 12.07 -18.44
N GLY A 352 -19.14 12.38 -18.26
CA GLY A 352 -18.08 12.14 -19.25
C GLY A 352 -17.06 11.05 -18.90
N GLY A 353 -17.00 10.55 -17.66
CA GLY A 353 -15.89 9.68 -17.19
C GLY A 353 -16.12 8.18 -17.40
N VAL A 354 -17.37 7.73 -17.35
CA VAL A 354 -17.73 6.29 -17.36
C VAL A 354 -17.64 5.66 -18.77
N MET A 355 -17.24 6.43 -19.79
CA MET A 355 -17.02 5.94 -21.16
C MET A 355 -15.58 6.13 -21.67
N VAL A 356 -14.66 6.66 -20.84
CA VAL A 356 -13.27 6.95 -21.26
C VAL A 356 -12.24 5.97 -20.67
N GLY A 357 -12.61 5.19 -19.64
CA GLY A 357 -11.75 4.11 -19.10
C GLY A 357 -11.42 2.98 -20.10
N ALA A 358 -12.10 2.93 -21.24
CA ALA A 358 -11.81 1.99 -22.34
C ALA A 358 -11.08 2.62 -23.54
N TRP A 359 -10.79 3.94 -23.53
CA TRP A 359 -10.29 4.67 -24.71
C TRP A 359 -9.09 5.60 -24.45
N SER A 360 -8.42 5.46 -23.30
CA SER A 360 -7.18 6.19 -23.00
C SER A 360 -5.96 5.29 -22.78
N VAL A 361 -6.01 4.03 -23.21
CA VAL A 361 -4.85 3.13 -23.26
C VAL A 361 -4.70 2.59 -24.69
N ILE A 362 -4.21 3.46 -25.58
CA ILE A 362 -3.39 3.12 -26.76
C ILE A 362 -2.26 4.16 -26.84
#